data_AF-D6WGX2-F1
#
_entry.id   AF-D6WGX2-F1
#
_cell.length_a   1.000
_cell.length_b   1.000
_cell.length_c   1.000
_cell.angle_alpha   90.00
_cell.angle_beta   90.00
_cell.angle_gamma   90.00
#
_symmetry.space_group_name_H-M   'P 1'
#
loop_
_entity.id
_entity.type
_entity.pdbx_description
1 polymer ?
#
loop_
_entity_poly.entity_id
_entity_poly.type
_entity_poly.pdbx_seq_one_letter_code
_entity_poly.pdbx_strand_id
1 'polypeptide(L)'
;MDEFEAFEQENGFWNPLNSVIYILENYGWYMLIACIALVVVYQKTLKSYIQKLREYKFERDYAAKYHKNPDVFAAHVSAQQQWAQKLQEKYNKESEEYQRKMKEKEEKKREELKRKYETSGGHVLGRKDDTSNLRPGYNPLMGAGSSSNYRPPRRSPCGGGGCGR
;
A
#
# COMPACT_ATOMS: atom_id res chain seq x y z
N MET A 1 36.28 87.46 0.23
CA MET A 1 35.62 86.16 -0.07
C MET A 1 36.47 85.07 0.59
N ASP A 2 36.82 85.25 1.87
CA ASP A 2 37.96 84.55 2.47
C ASP A 2 37.61 83.91 3.82
N GLU A 3 36.33 83.95 4.22
CA GLU A 3 35.85 83.33 5.48
C GLU A 3 35.01 82.06 5.25
N PHE A 4 34.77 81.68 3.99
CA PHE A 4 34.00 80.46 3.67
C PHE A 4 34.89 79.22 3.47
N GLU A 5 36.20 79.40 3.22
CA GLU A 5 37.15 78.27 3.02
C GLU A 5 37.73 77.72 4.33
N ALA A 6 37.57 78.43 5.46
CA ALA A 6 38.10 78.00 6.76
C ALA A 6 37.23 76.97 7.49
N PHE A 7 35.94 76.83 7.12
CA PHE A 7 35.02 75.91 7.79
C PHE A 7 35.12 74.45 7.28
N GLU A 8 35.75 74.20 6.12
CA GLU A 8 35.95 72.83 5.63
C GLU A 8 37.19 72.13 6.22
N GLN A 9 38.12 72.85 6.83
CA GLN A 9 39.37 72.26 7.34
C GLN A 9 39.29 71.67 8.76
N GLU A 10 38.23 71.95 9.54
CA GLU A 10 38.14 71.50 10.94
C GLU A 10 37.36 70.18 11.15
N ASN A 11 36.81 69.58 10.08
CA ASN A 11 36.16 68.26 10.15
C ASN A 11 37.14 67.09 9.92
N GLY A 12 38.43 67.38 9.74
CA GLY A 12 39.47 66.39 9.42
C GLY A 12 40.11 65.67 10.61
N PHE A 13 39.90 66.13 11.84
CA PHE A 13 40.71 65.68 12.99
C PHE A 13 40.00 64.71 13.95
N TRP A 14 38.66 64.59 13.88
CA TRP A 14 37.86 63.67 14.70
C TRP A 14 36.91 62.84 13.85
N ASN A 15 37.41 62.24 12.77
CA ASN A 15 36.62 61.29 12.00
C ASN A 15 36.88 59.87 12.51
N PRO A 16 36.05 59.33 13.45
CA PRO A 16 36.18 57.94 13.90
C PRO A 16 36.06 56.96 12.74
N LEU A 17 35.45 57.39 11.64
CA LEU A 17 35.41 56.69 10.37
C LEU A 17 36.82 56.42 9.82
N ASN A 18 37.75 57.36 9.86
CA ASN A 18 39.13 57.14 9.40
C ASN A 18 39.87 56.14 10.29
N SER A 19 39.64 56.18 11.62
CA SER A 19 40.20 55.20 12.54
C SER A 19 39.61 53.80 12.31
N VAL A 20 38.30 53.70 12.08
CA VAL A 20 37.63 52.44 11.74
C VAL A 20 38.13 51.91 10.39
N ILE A 21 38.35 52.77 9.39
CA ILE A 21 38.90 52.41 8.08
C ILE A 21 40.32 51.87 8.23
N TYR A 22 41.20 52.53 9.00
CA TYR A 22 42.55 52.04 9.27
C TYR A 22 42.57 50.67 9.97
N ILE A 23 41.67 50.48 10.95
CA ILE A 23 41.50 49.18 11.61
C ILE A 23 40.96 48.14 10.62
N LEU A 24 40.05 48.52 9.71
CA LEU A 24 39.54 47.63 8.66
C LEU A 24 40.61 47.25 7.64
N GLU A 25 41.49 48.18 7.26
CA GLU A 25 42.56 47.90 6.30
C GLU A 25 43.59 46.93 6.89
N ASN A 26 43.96 47.13 8.16
CA ASN A 26 44.98 46.29 8.80
C ASN A 26 44.42 44.98 9.38
N TYR A 27 43.16 44.97 9.84
CA TYR A 27 42.52 43.83 10.52
C TYR A 27 41.29 43.25 9.80
N GLY A 28 40.92 43.77 8.63
CA GLY A 28 39.74 43.32 7.89
C GLY A 28 39.80 41.83 7.52
N TRP A 29 41.00 41.31 7.26
CA TRP A 29 41.21 39.89 6.98
C TRP A 29 40.95 39.01 8.22
N TYR A 30 41.28 39.45 9.44
CA TYR A 30 40.92 38.73 10.66
C TYR A 30 39.42 38.72 10.89
N MET A 31 38.73 39.83 10.60
CA MET A 31 37.27 39.91 10.68
C MET A 31 36.60 38.96 9.68
N LEU A 32 37.14 38.84 8.46
CA LEU A 32 36.67 37.86 7.47
C LEU A 32 36.91 36.41 7.94
N ILE A 33 38.11 36.10 8.45
CA ILE A 33 38.41 34.74 8.96
C ILE A 33 37.52 34.41 10.16
N ALA A 34 37.31 35.36 11.08
CA ALA A 34 36.43 35.18 12.23
C ALA A 34 34.99 34.95 11.80
N CYS A 35 34.48 35.72 10.84
CA CYS A 35 33.14 35.49 10.25
C CYS A 35 33.03 34.11 9.59
N ILE A 36 34.03 33.71 8.80
CA ILE A 36 34.05 32.38 8.16
C ILE A 36 34.07 31.28 9.22
N ALA A 37 34.91 31.42 10.24
CA ALA A 37 34.99 30.47 11.36
C ALA A 37 33.65 30.36 12.10
N LEU A 38 33.01 31.50 12.40
CA LEU A 38 31.67 31.53 13.03
C LEU A 38 30.62 30.84 12.16
N VAL A 39 30.62 31.07 10.85
CA VAL A 39 29.70 30.41 9.91
C VAL A 39 29.94 28.91 9.90
N VAL A 40 31.19 28.45 9.85
CA VAL A 40 31.52 27.02 9.84
C VAL A 40 31.11 26.35 11.16
N VAL A 41 31.39 26.99 12.30
CA VAL A 41 30.97 26.51 13.63
C VAL A 41 29.45 26.44 13.71
N TYR A 42 28.74 27.51 13.34
CA TYR A 42 27.28 27.55 13.33
C TYR A 42 26.68 26.45 12.45
N GLN A 43 27.22 26.28 11.24
CA GLN A 43 26.73 25.26 10.31
C GLN A 43 26.98 23.83 10.78
N LYS A 44 28.12 23.54 11.43
CA LYS A 44 28.45 22.18 11.86
C LYS A 44 27.86 21.80 13.22
N THR A 45 27.99 22.66 14.23
CA THR A 45 27.61 22.32 15.61
C THR A 45 26.18 22.72 15.92
N LEU A 46 25.80 23.95 15.62
CA LEU A 46 24.47 24.47 15.97
C LEU A 46 23.38 23.83 15.11
N LYS A 47 23.59 23.70 13.78
CA LYS A 47 22.60 23.06 12.91
C LYS A 47 22.32 21.60 13.32
N SER A 48 23.35 20.81 13.60
CA SER A 48 23.20 19.40 13.96
C SER A 48 22.53 19.21 15.33
N TYR A 49 22.81 20.10 16.30
CA TYR A 49 22.14 20.09 17.59
C TYR A 49 20.67 20.53 17.50
N ILE A 50 20.37 21.59 16.74
CA ILE A 50 19.01 22.08 16.51
C ILE A 50 18.17 21.03 15.78
N GLN A 51 18.76 20.33 14.80
CA GLN A 51 18.10 19.23 14.09
C GLN A 51 17.70 18.10 15.04
N LYS A 52 18.61 17.63 15.90
CA LYS A 52 18.31 16.58 16.89
C LYS A 52 17.21 16.99 17.87
N LEU A 53 17.22 18.24 18.33
CA LEU A 53 16.17 18.73 19.23
C LEU A 53 14.82 18.82 18.52
N ARG A 54 14.81 19.23 17.24
CA ARG A 54 13.61 19.27 16.41
C ARG A 54 13.07 17.87 16.15
N GLU A 55 13.94 16.92 15.83
CA GLU A 55 13.61 15.50 15.66
C GLU A 55 13.02 14.92 16.94
N TYR A 56 13.65 15.14 18.09
CA TYR A 56 13.13 14.67 19.38
C TYR A 56 11.73 15.22 19.70
N LYS A 57 11.50 16.51 19.43
CA LYS A 57 10.15 17.10 19.57
C LYS A 57 9.16 16.47 18.59
N PHE A 58 9.57 16.32 17.33
CA PHE A 58 8.75 15.70 16.29
C PHE A 58 8.39 14.25 16.62
N GLU A 59 9.35 13.45 17.08
CA GLU A 59 9.14 12.06 17.51
C GLU A 59 8.18 11.97 18.69
N ARG A 60 8.28 12.90 19.65
CA ARG A 60 7.35 12.95 20.79
C ARG A 60 5.94 13.32 20.36
N ASP A 61 5.80 14.31 19.49
CA ASP A 61 4.51 14.72 18.95
C ASP A 61 3.92 13.61 18.08
N TYR A 62 4.74 12.93 17.28
CA TYR A 62 4.36 11.77 16.49
C TYR A 62 3.94 10.60 17.39
N ALA A 63 4.72 10.26 18.41
CA ALA A 63 4.39 9.18 19.35
C ALA A 63 3.12 9.48 20.15
N ALA A 64 2.92 10.73 20.57
CA ALA A 64 1.67 11.15 21.19
C ALA A 64 0.50 10.98 20.21
N LYS A 65 0.68 11.39 18.96
CA LYS A 65 -0.38 11.34 17.93
C LYS A 65 -0.76 9.93 17.49
N TYR A 66 0.21 9.04 17.32
CA TYR A 66 0.01 7.74 16.66
C TYR A 66 0.10 6.54 17.62
N HIS A 67 0.82 6.63 18.74
CA HIS A 67 0.94 5.51 19.68
C HIS A 67 0.02 5.62 20.90
N LYS A 68 -0.33 6.84 21.33
CA LYS A 68 -1.12 7.06 22.55
C LYS A 68 -2.59 7.37 22.29
N ASN A 69 -2.97 7.66 21.04
CA ASN A 69 -4.34 8.06 20.71
C ASN A 69 -5.20 6.87 20.28
N PRO A 70 -6.21 6.47 21.07
CA PRO A 70 -7.15 5.41 20.69
C PRO A 70 -8.03 5.80 19.50
N ASP A 71 -8.30 7.10 19.32
CA ASP A 71 -9.19 7.60 18.26
C ASP A 71 -8.65 7.36 16.85
N VAL A 72 -7.33 7.50 16.67
CA VAL A 72 -6.67 7.24 15.38
C VAL A 72 -6.76 5.76 15.01
N PHE A 73 -6.61 4.88 16.00
CA PHE A 73 -6.79 3.45 15.81
C PHE A 73 -8.24 3.11 15.47
N ALA A 74 -9.20 3.68 16.20
CA ALA A 74 -10.63 3.51 15.92
C ALA A 74 -11.00 3.97 14.50
N ALA A 75 -10.48 5.13 14.07
CA ALA A 75 -10.68 5.63 12.71
C ALA A 75 -10.14 4.63 11.67
N HIS A 76 -8.93 4.12 11.87
CA HIS A 76 -8.34 3.12 10.97
C HIS A 76 -9.18 1.83 10.90
N VAL A 77 -9.59 1.28 12.06
CA VAL A 77 -10.44 0.09 12.13
C VAL A 77 -11.78 0.32 11.43
N SER A 78 -12.41 1.47 11.66
CA SER A 78 -13.68 1.81 11.01
C SER A 78 -13.55 1.91 9.48
N ALA A 79 -12.45 2.48 8.98
CA ALA A 79 -12.17 2.57 7.55
C ALA A 79 -11.97 1.18 6.93
N GLN A 80 -11.25 0.29 7.63
CA GLN A 80 -11.07 -1.09 7.21
C GLN A 80 -12.40 -1.86 7.19
N GLN A 81 -13.26 -1.67 8.20
CA GLN A 81 -14.60 -2.26 8.24
C GLN A 81 -15.48 -1.78 7.08
N GLN A 82 -15.48 -0.47 6.79
CA GLN A 82 -16.23 0.08 5.65
C GLN A 82 -15.73 -0.48 4.31
N TRP A 83 -14.42 -0.68 4.15
CA TRP A 83 -13.88 -1.30 2.95
C TRP A 83 -14.32 -2.76 2.81
N ALA A 84 -14.26 -3.54 3.90
CA ALA A 84 -14.73 -4.92 3.93
C ALA A 84 -16.23 -5.03 3.61
N GLN A 85 -17.06 -4.12 4.14
CA GLN A 85 -18.50 -4.05 3.84
C GLN A 85 -18.74 -3.78 2.35
N LYS A 86 -18.06 -2.79 1.76
CA LYS A 86 -18.17 -2.49 0.32
C LYS A 86 -17.76 -3.69 -0.54
N LEU A 87 -16.75 -4.44 -0.11
CA LEU A 87 -16.32 -5.64 -0.82
C LEU A 87 -17.38 -6.76 -0.73
N GLN A 88 -17.95 -6.97 0.46
CA GLN A 88 -19.02 -7.94 0.66
C GLN A 88 -20.26 -7.60 -0.19
N GLU A 89 -20.64 -6.33 -0.25
CA GLU A 89 -21.75 -5.88 -1.10
C GLU A 89 -21.51 -6.18 -2.59
N LYS A 90 -20.28 -5.97 -3.07
CA LYS A 90 -19.92 -6.32 -4.46
C LYS A 90 -20.07 -7.82 -4.72
N TYR A 91 -19.56 -8.66 -3.81
CA TYR A 91 -19.71 -10.11 -3.93
C TYR A 91 -21.16 -10.56 -3.85
N ASN A 92 -21.97 -9.96 -2.99
CA ASN A 92 -23.39 -10.27 -2.90
C ASN A 92 -24.10 -9.92 -4.21
N LYS A 93 -23.83 -8.74 -4.80
CA LYS A 93 -24.38 -8.35 -6.11
C LYS A 93 -23.97 -9.30 -7.23
N GLU A 94 -22.69 -9.66 -7.30
CA GLU A 94 -22.19 -10.60 -8.31
C GLU A 94 -22.81 -12.01 -8.13
N SER A 95 -22.97 -12.46 -6.89
CA SER A 95 -23.65 -13.72 -6.58
C SER A 95 -25.11 -13.69 -7.03
N GLU A 96 -25.84 -12.61 -6.75
CA GLU A 96 -27.22 -12.44 -7.21
C GLU A 96 -27.33 -12.43 -8.74
N GLU A 97 -26.46 -11.69 -9.43
CA GLU A 97 -26.43 -11.66 -10.89
C GLU A 97 -26.12 -13.03 -11.50
N TYR A 98 -25.18 -13.76 -10.90
CA TYR A 98 -24.86 -15.12 -11.31
C TYR A 98 -26.04 -16.05 -11.11
N GLN A 99 -26.69 -16.00 -9.95
CA GLN A 99 -27.90 -16.78 -9.67
C GLN A 99 -29.03 -16.47 -10.64
N ARG A 100 -29.24 -15.19 -11.00
CA ARG A 100 -30.24 -14.78 -12.01
C ARG A 100 -29.91 -15.38 -13.38
N LYS A 101 -28.66 -15.26 -13.84
CA LYS A 101 -28.21 -15.85 -15.11
C LYS A 101 -28.35 -17.37 -15.13
N MET A 102 -28.12 -18.04 -14.00
CA MET A 102 -28.30 -19.49 -13.88
C MET A 102 -29.77 -19.90 -13.97
N LYS A 103 -30.68 -19.17 -13.28
CA LYS A 103 -32.12 -19.39 -13.37
C LYS A 103 -32.65 -19.17 -14.79
N GLU A 104 -32.27 -18.09 -15.46
CA GLU A 104 -32.64 -17.83 -16.86
C GLU A 104 -32.17 -18.94 -17.80
N LYS A 105 -30.95 -19.46 -17.61
CA LYS A 105 -30.43 -20.59 -18.39
C LYS A 105 -31.20 -21.88 -18.09
N GLU A 106 -31.59 -22.10 -16.85
CA GLU A 106 -32.38 -23.27 -16.44
C GLU A 106 -33.80 -23.21 -17.04
N GLU A 107 -34.45 -22.04 -17.01
CA GLU A 107 -35.77 -21.82 -17.62
C GLU A 107 -35.72 -22.00 -19.14
N LYS A 108 -34.74 -21.42 -19.83
CA LYS A 108 -34.54 -21.62 -21.28
C LYS A 108 -34.31 -23.09 -21.61
N LYS A 109 -33.47 -23.79 -20.85
CA LYS A 109 -33.27 -25.24 -21.03
C LYS A 109 -34.56 -26.04 -20.79
N ARG A 110 -35.36 -25.64 -19.81
CA ARG A 110 -36.65 -26.28 -19.51
C ARG A 110 -37.67 -26.06 -20.63
N GLU A 111 -37.71 -24.86 -21.21
CA GLU A 111 -38.55 -24.54 -22.38
C GLU A 111 -38.09 -25.28 -23.63
N GLU A 112 -36.78 -25.29 -23.92
CA GLU A 112 -36.22 -26.06 -25.03
C GLU A 112 -36.53 -27.56 -24.89
N LEU A 113 -36.43 -28.09 -23.68
CA LEU A 113 -36.75 -29.48 -23.39
C LEU A 113 -38.24 -29.76 -23.63
N LYS A 114 -39.15 -28.90 -23.14
CA LYS A 114 -40.59 -28.98 -23.44
C LYS A 114 -40.85 -28.93 -24.93
N ARG A 115 -40.28 -27.95 -25.65
CA ARG A 115 -40.42 -27.81 -27.11
C ARG A 115 -39.93 -29.05 -27.85
N LYS A 116 -38.80 -29.62 -27.43
CA LYS A 116 -38.28 -30.88 -27.98
C LYS A 116 -39.28 -32.01 -27.75
N TYR A 117 -39.79 -32.20 -26.53
CA TYR A 117 -40.80 -33.23 -26.24
C TYR A 117 -42.14 -33.02 -26.95
N GLU A 118 -42.55 -31.77 -27.20
CA GLU A 118 -43.74 -31.45 -27.99
C GLU A 118 -43.54 -31.75 -29.49
N THR A 119 -42.34 -31.47 -30.02
CA THR A 119 -42.01 -31.67 -31.44
C THR A 119 -41.66 -33.14 -31.75
N SER A 120 -40.94 -33.81 -30.85
CA SER A 120 -40.58 -35.22 -30.97
C SER A 120 -41.58 -36.04 -30.17
N GLY A 121 -42.60 -36.59 -30.84
CA GLY A 121 -43.51 -37.56 -30.23
C GLY A 121 -42.72 -38.67 -29.54
N GLY A 122 -43.03 -38.92 -28.27
CA GLY A 122 -42.25 -39.83 -27.43
C GLY A 122 -42.22 -41.25 -28.00
N HIS A 123 -41.03 -41.73 -28.37
CA HIS A 123 -40.81 -43.15 -28.59
C HIS A 123 -40.43 -43.79 -27.25
N VAL A 124 -41.18 -44.80 -26.81
CA VAL A 124 -40.86 -45.61 -25.62
C VAL A 124 -39.56 -46.36 -25.89
N LEU A 125 -38.44 -45.86 -25.36
CA LEU A 125 -37.17 -46.59 -25.36
C LEU A 125 -37.27 -47.67 -24.29
N GLY A 126 -37.49 -48.91 -24.71
CA GLY A 126 -37.70 -50.05 -23.82
C GLY A 126 -38.86 -50.95 -24.25
N ARG A 127 -38.89 -51.36 -25.52
CA ARG A 127 -39.57 -52.62 -25.85
C ARG A 127 -38.60 -53.73 -25.43
N LYS A 128 -39.05 -54.57 -24.51
CA LYS A 128 -38.30 -55.70 -23.94
C LYS A 128 -37.81 -56.61 -25.07
N ASP A 129 -36.55 -56.46 -25.44
CA ASP A 129 -35.65 -57.54 -25.80
C ASP A 129 -34.27 -56.91 -25.93
N ASP A 130 -33.36 -57.33 -25.06
CA ASP A 130 -31.92 -57.41 -25.26
C ASP A 130 -31.23 -57.32 -23.88
N THR A 131 -30.94 -58.52 -23.39
CA THR A 131 -30.07 -58.84 -22.25
C THR A 131 -28.72 -58.14 -22.40
N SER A 132 -28.58 -56.93 -21.85
CA SER A 132 -27.27 -56.33 -21.65
C SER A 132 -26.66 -56.89 -20.36
N ASN A 133 -25.49 -57.53 -20.48
CA ASN A 133 -24.71 -58.13 -19.39
C ASN A 133 -24.06 -57.09 -18.45
N LEU A 134 -24.75 -55.97 -18.18
CA LEU A 134 -24.27 -54.93 -17.29
C LEU A 134 -24.59 -55.32 -15.85
N ARG A 135 -23.61 -55.19 -14.96
CA ARG A 135 -23.82 -55.43 -13.53
C ARG A 135 -24.92 -54.49 -13.02
N PRO A 136 -25.88 -55.00 -12.23
CA PRO A 136 -26.91 -54.16 -11.63
C PRO A 136 -26.22 -53.11 -10.73
N GLY A 137 -26.24 -51.85 -11.15
CA GLY A 137 -25.59 -50.71 -10.46
C GLY A 137 -24.47 -50.01 -11.23
N TYR A 138 -24.06 -50.48 -12.42
CA TYR A 138 -23.06 -49.79 -13.23
C TYR A 138 -23.70 -48.71 -14.13
N ASN A 139 -23.46 -47.44 -13.83
CA ASN A 139 -23.79 -46.32 -14.71
C ASN A 139 -22.50 -45.80 -15.39
N PRO A 140 -22.28 -46.04 -16.70
CA PRO A 140 -21.03 -45.68 -17.37
C PRO A 140 -20.79 -44.16 -17.48
N LEU A 141 -21.84 -43.34 -17.30
CA LEU A 141 -21.74 -41.87 -17.28
C LEU A 141 -21.55 -41.31 -15.86
N MET A 142 -22.03 -42.04 -14.85
CA MET A 142 -21.83 -41.72 -13.43
C MET A 142 -20.89 -42.78 -12.88
N GLY A 143 -19.61 -42.68 -13.29
CA GLY A 143 -18.57 -43.65 -12.95
C GLY A 143 -18.76 -44.21 -11.54
N ALA A 144 -18.95 -45.52 -11.47
CA ALA A 144 -19.23 -46.22 -10.22
C ALA A 144 -18.25 -45.73 -9.15
N GLY A 145 -18.80 -45.27 -8.02
CA GLY A 145 -18.10 -44.59 -6.94
C GLY A 145 -16.78 -45.26 -6.54
N SER A 146 -15.71 -44.82 -7.18
CA SER A 146 -14.35 -44.79 -6.70
C SER A 146 -13.68 -43.77 -7.58
N SER A 147 -13.79 -42.51 -7.17
CA SER A 147 -12.97 -41.43 -7.70
C SER A 147 -11.55 -41.97 -7.86
N SER A 148 -11.04 -41.84 -9.08
CA SER A 148 -9.63 -41.97 -9.39
C SER A 148 -8.82 -41.15 -8.38
N ASN A 149 -8.44 -41.77 -7.27
CA ASN A 149 -7.40 -41.29 -6.39
C ASN A 149 -6.10 -41.78 -7.01
N TYR A 150 -5.77 -41.29 -8.20
CA TYR A 150 -4.40 -41.36 -8.66
C TYR A 150 -3.58 -40.52 -7.66
N ARG A 151 -2.93 -41.22 -6.73
CA ARG A 151 -1.95 -40.62 -5.82
C ARG A 151 -0.60 -40.83 -6.49
N PRO A 152 0.05 -39.79 -7.03
CA PRO A 152 1.33 -39.95 -7.69
C PRO A 152 2.32 -40.58 -6.70
N PRO A 153 3.16 -41.54 -7.14
CA PRO A 153 4.20 -42.09 -6.27
C PRO A 153 5.10 -40.93 -5.79
N ARG A 154 5.35 -40.86 -4.48
CA ARG A 154 6.19 -39.80 -3.89
C ARG A 154 7.58 -39.92 -4.51
N ARG A 155 8.00 -38.92 -5.30
CA ARG A 155 9.35 -38.81 -5.88
C ARG A 155 10.38 -38.37 -4.85
N SER A 156 10.41 -39.01 -3.69
CA SER A 156 11.41 -38.77 -2.66
C SER A 156 11.85 -40.12 -2.08
N PRO A 157 13.16 -40.40 -1.99
CA PRO A 157 13.67 -41.68 -1.46
C PRO A 157 13.36 -41.90 0.03
N CYS A 158 12.69 -40.97 0.71
CA CYS A 158 12.39 -41.05 2.14
C CYS A 158 10.95 -41.53 2.36
N GLY A 159 10.77 -42.85 2.35
CA GLY A 159 9.53 -43.53 2.75
C GLY A 159 9.42 -43.66 4.27
N GLY A 160 9.15 -42.57 4.98
CA GLY A 160 9.00 -42.57 6.44
C GLY A 160 9.51 -41.27 7.04
N GLY A 161 8.85 -40.76 8.07
CA GLY A 161 9.00 -39.38 8.55
C GLY A 161 10.45 -38.97 8.88
N GLY A 162 10.71 -37.67 8.66
CA GLY A 162 11.89 -36.98 9.20
C GLY A 162 12.99 -36.70 8.19
N CYS A 163 12.85 -35.60 7.43
CA CYS A 163 14.00 -34.91 6.85
C CYS A 163 14.02 -33.51 7.47
N GLY A 164 14.74 -33.40 8.59
CA GLY A 164 14.81 -32.20 9.39
C GLY A 164 15.78 -32.43 10.55
N ARG A 165 17.07 -32.45 10.23
CA ARG A 165 18.13 -31.93 11.10
C ARG A 165 18.99 -31.03 10.25
#